data_AF-A0A9P7UN47-F1
#
_entry.id   AF-A0A9P7UN47-F1
#
_cell.length_a   1.000
_cell.length_b   1.000
_cell.length_c   1.000
_cell.angle_alpha   90.00
_cell.angle_beta   90.00
_cell.angle_gamma   90.00
#
_symmetry.space_group_name_H-M   'P 1'
#
loop_
_entity.id
_entity.type
_entity.pdbx_description
1 polymer ?
#
loop_
_entity_poly.entity_id
_entity_poly.type
_entity_poly.pdbx_seq_one_letter_code
_entity_poly.pdbx_strand_id
1 'polypeptide(L)'
;MVDTVAIIVAALALLGTLAQAVISGWINFHSEDRKRRDQLRDVIAKYRDPLCRATEDLSYKLFNIVSHGFALVYASENSPARRRSYAIRHTSYVFGQFFAWVHILRHDTQFLMPPDADPNSKEINKILGDIRMTLLTDSSLSPFMLWSGEQLAISEIMIVRDTKEDGGQVRCMGFATFCQRWKADEEFRAWFAPIEEGLAVLSTSTENANSERLQSLQHLLVDLLEHLTEHRSTSDIFRCLVAPIWCSCKQCKTGQESAMGERKERGRYAWLTRK
;
A
#
# COMPACT_ATOMS: atom_id res chain seq x y z
N MET A 1 -32.04 12.30 69.09
CA MET A 1 -32.13 13.08 67.82
C MET A 1 -30.83 13.06 67.02
N VAL A 2 -29.65 13.09 67.66
CA VAL A 2 -28.34 13.09 66.97
C VAL A 2 -28.09 11.80 66.17
N ASP A 3 -28.43 10.63 66.71
CA ASP A 3 -28.18 9.34 66.05
C ASP A 3 -29.01 9.13 64.77
N THR A 4 -30.26 9.58 64.77
CA THR A 4 -31.15 9.46 63.60
C THR A 4 -30.64 10.29 62.42
N VAL A 5 -30.13 11.50 62.70
CA VAL A 5 -29.55 12.37 61.68
C VAL A 5 -28.26 11.77 61.12
N ALA A 6 -27.41 11.20 61.97
CA ALA A 6 -26.18 10.55 61.55
C ALA A 6 -26.42 9.34 60.62
N ILE A 7 -27.43 8.52 60.91
CA ILE A 7 -27.81 7.37 60.07
C ILE A 7 -28.33 7.83 58.70
N ILE A 8 -29.16 8.89 58.66
CA ILE A 8 -29.69 9.42 57.40
C ILE A 8 -28.57 9.99 56.53
N VAL A 9 -27.63 10.74 57.12
CA VAL A 9 -26.49 11.30 56.40
C VAL A 9 -25.58 10.19 55.87
N ALA A 10 -25.31 9.16 56.66
CA ALA A 10 -24.52 8.01 56.24
C ALA A 10 -25.19 7.24 55.08
N ALA A 11 -26.52 7.06 55.13
CA ALA A 11 -27.27 6.40 54.06
C ALA A 11 -27.24 7.21 52.75
N LEU A 12 -27.40 8.54 52.83
CA LEU A 12 -27.31 9.43 51.66
C LEU A 12 -25.90 9.44 51.06
N ALA A 13 -24.86 9.44 51.89
CA ALA A 13 -23.47 9.36 51.44
C ALA A 13 -23.18 8.03 50.72
N LEU A 14 -23.70 6.91 51.23
CA LEU A 14 -23.56 5.60 50.60
C LEU A 14 -24.25 5.56 49.23
N LEU A 15 -25.48 6.07 49.15
CA LEU A 15 -26.23 6.15 47.89
C LEU A 15 -25.54 7.03 46.85
N GLY A 16 -24.99 8.18 47.28
CA GLY A 16 -24.20 9.06 46.41
C GLY A 16 -22.96 8.36 45.85
N THR A 17 -22.25 7.61 46.68
CA THR A 17 -21.05 6.88 46.29
C THR A 17 -21.37 5.76 45.28
N LEU A 18 -22.46 5.00 45.50
CA LEU A 18 -22.92 3.96 44.59
C LEU A 18 -23.35 4.53 43.23
N ALA A 19 -24.10 5.63 43.24
CA ALA A 19 -24.52 6.31 42.01
C ALA A 19 -23.30 6.83 41.22
N GLN A 20 -22.32 7.43 41.91
CA GLN A 20 -21.10 7.93 41.29
C GLN A 20 -20.26 6.80 40.66
N ALA A 21 -20.17 5.64 41.33
CA ALA A 21 -19.45 4.48 40.79
C ALA A 21 -20.11 3.91 39.53
N VAL A 22 -21.45 3.83 39.51
CA VAL A 22 -22.22 3.34 38.34
C VAL A 22 -22.08 4.30 37.16
N ILE A 23 -22.23 5.61 37.39
CA ILE A 23 -22.07 6.63 36.35
C ILE A 23 -20.64 6.63 35.82
N SER A 24 -19.64 6.55 36.70
CA SER A 24 -18.24 6.51 36.30
C SER A 24 -17.90 5.25 35.51
N GLY A 25 -18.43 4.08 35.91
CA GLY A 25 -18.28 2.83 35.17
C GLY A 25 -18.90 2.91 33.77
N TRP A 26 -20.11 3.46 33.65
CA TRP A 26 -20.79 3.64 32.37
C TRP A 26 -20.06 4.62 31.44
N ILE A 27 -19.61 5.77 31.97
CA ILE A 27 -18.83 6.76 31.22
C ILE A 27 -17.48 6.16 30.81
N ASN A 28 -16.78 5.47 31.71
CA ASN A 28 -15.48 4.86 31.39
C ASN A 28 -15.62 3.82 30.28
N PHE A 29 -16.59 2.90 30.40
CA PHE A 29 -16.86 1.87 29.39
C PHE A 29 -17.15 2.47 28.01
N HIS A 30 -17.99 3.50 27.92
CA HIS A 30 -18.25 4.17 26.64
C HIS A 30 -17.12 5.09 26.16
N SER A 31 -16.29 5.63 27.06
CA SER A 31 -15.16 6.50 26.71
C SER A 31 -13.96 5.71 26.19
N GLU A 32 -13.76 4.48 26.67
CA GLU A 32 -12.63 3.62 26.28
C GLU A 32 -12.71 3.24 24.80
N ASP A 33 -13.89 2.88 24.30
CA ASP A 33 -14.09 2.57 22.89
C ASP A 33 -13.83 3.78 21.99
N ARG A 34 -14.25 4.99 22.41
CA ARG A 34 -13.97 6.23 21.67
C ARG A 34 -12.49 6.57 21.68
N LYS A 35 -11.84 6.51 22.84
CA LYS A 35 -10.40 6.76 22.98
C LYS A 35 -9.58 5.78 22.15
N ARG A 36 -9.95 4.50 22.13
CA ARG A 36 -9.31 3.48 21.28
C ARG A 36 -9.46 3.80 19.80
N ARG A 37 -10.65 4.23 19.37
CA ARG A 37 -10.92 4.64 17.97
C ARG A 37 -10.19 5.93 17.57
N ASP A 38 -10.03 6.88 18.48
CA ASP A 38 -9.33 8.13 18.20
C ASP A 38 -7.81 7.93 18.16
N GLN A 39 -7.24 7.19 19.12
CA GLN A 39 -5.84 6.76 19.08
C GLN A 39 -5.52 5.95 17.81
N LEU A 40 -6.46 5.09 17.40
CA LEU A 40 -6.39 4.36 16.14
C LEU A 40 -6.26 5.32 14.94
N ARG A 41 -7.16 6.30 14.87
CA ARG A 41 -7.18 7.28 13.78
C ARG A 41 -5.87 8.06 13.70
N ASP A 42 -5.30 8.42 14.85
CA ASP A 42 -4.04 9.15 14.91
C ASP A 42 -2.85 8.31 14.42
N VAL A 43 -2.79 7.02 14.77
CA VAL A 43 -1.76 6.10 14.26
C VAL A 43 -1.90 5.86 12.76
N ILE A 44 -3.14 5.67 12.28
CA ILE A 44 -3.40 5.55 10.83
C ILE A 44 -2.96 6.81 10.11
N ALA A 45 -3.35 8.00 10.59
CA ALA A 45 -2.96 9.27 10.01
C ALA A 45 -1.43 9.41 9.94
N LYS A 46 -0.72 9.00 11.00
CA LYS A 46 0.75 9.04 11.06
C LYS A 46 1.43 8.24 9.95
N TYR A 47 0.87 7.09 9.55
CA TYR A 47 1.49 6.20 8.54
C TYR A 47 0.86 6.28 7.15
N ARG A 48 -0.34 6.85 7.04
CA ARG A 48 -1.04 7.07 5.77
C ARG A 48 -0.26 8.00 4.84
N ASP A 49 0.22 9.12 5.36
CA ASP A 49 0.96 10.11 4.56
C ASP A 49 2.28 9.54 4.00
N PRO A 50 3.13 8.87 4.81
CA PRO A 50 4.31 8.19 4.28
C PRO A 50 3.99 7.11 3.25
N LEU A 51 2.96 6.29 3.47
CA LEU A 51 2.54 5.28 2.50
C LEU A 51 2.06 5.94 1.21
N CYS A 52 1.23 6.98 1.29
CA CYS A 52 0.75 7.74 0.14
C CYS A 52 1.91 8.25 -0.72
N ARG A 53 2.93 8.85 -0.10
CA ARG A 53 4.12 9.32 -0.82
C ARG A 53 4.89 8.17 -1.47
N ALA A 54 5.08 7.06 -0.77
CA ALA A 54 5.78 5.90 -1.34
C ALA A 54 5.01 5.25 -2.50
N THR A 55 3.68 5.20 -2.42
CA THR A 55 2.81 4.75 -3.51
C THR A 55 2.90 5.70 -4.71
N GLU A 56 2.93 7.01 -4.48
CA GLU A 56 3.09 8.04 -5.51
C GLU A 56 4.44 7.91 -6.24
N ASP A 57 5.54 7.83 -5.49
CA ASP A 57 6.88 7.66 -6.03
C ASP A 57 7.00 6.38 -6.88
N LEU A 58 6.47 5.26 -6.39
CA LEU A 58 6.48 4.00 -7.14
C LEU A 58 5.57 4.08 -8.38
N SER A 59 4.34 4.60 -8.25
CA SER A 59 3.41 4.73 -9.37
C SER A 59 4.01 5.58 -10.50
N TYR A 60 4.57 6.73 -10.17
CA TYR A 60 5.22 7.62 -11.13
C TYR A 60 6.44 6.97 -11.78
N LYS A 61 7.23 6.21 -11.01
CA LYS A 61 8.35 5.44 -11.54
C LYS A 61 7.89 4.40 -12.57
N LEU A 62 6.83 3.65 -12.25
CA LEU A 62 6.28 2.65 -13.16
C LEU A 62 5.67 3.29 -14.41
N PHE A 63 4.97 4.42 -14.26
CA PHE A 63 4.47 5.20 -15.38
C PHE A 63 5.62 5.62 -16.33
N ASN A 64 6.74 6.11 -15.81
CA ASN A 64 7.89 6.45 -16.63
C ASN A 64 8.54 5.23 -17.31
N ILE A 65 8.59 4.08 -16.63
CA ILE A 65 9.10 2.83 -17.21
C ILE A 65 8.24 2.37 -18.37
N VAL A 66 6.92 2.32 -18.17
CA VAL A 66 5.97 1.76 -19.12
C VAL A 66 5.64 2.75 -20.25
N SER A 67 5.37 4.01 -19.94
CA SER A 67 4.84 4.99 -20.90
C SER A 67 5.92 5.85 -21.57
N HIS A 68 7.09 6.01 -20.94
CA HIS A 68 8.17 6.84 -21.46
C HIS A 68 9.46 6.07 -21.80
N GLY A 69 9.43 4.74 -21.74
CA GLY A 69 10.57 3.90 -22.10
C GLY A 69 11.81 4.18 -21.22
N PHE A 70 11.61 4.51 -19.95
CA PHE A 70 12.71 4.86 -19.03
C PHE A 70 13.81 3.77 -19.00
N ALA A 71 13.43 2.49 -19.03
CA ALA A 71 14.38 1.38 -19.03
C ALA A 71 15.25 1.37 -20.31
N LEU A 72 14.65 1.59 -21.48
CA LEU A 72 15.35 1.67 -22.76
C LEU A 72 16.40 2.78 -22.78
N VAL A 73 16.08 3.94 -22.21
CA VAL A 73 16.95 5.13 -22.26
C VAL A 73 18.02 5.14 -21.17
N TYR A 74 17.71 4.62 -19.97
CA TYR A 74 18.56 4.80 -18.80
C TYR A 74 19.11 3.50 -18.23
N ALA A 75 18.49 2.34 -18.49
CA ALA A 75 18.97 1.05 -18.01
C ALA A 75 19.74 0.25 -19.09
N SER A 76 19.69 0.67 -20.36
CA SER A 76 20.42 0.05 -21.48
C SER A 76 21.95 0.08 -21.29
N GLU A 77 22.66 -0.87 -21.89
CA GLU A 77 24.14 -0.96 -21.89
C GLU A 77 24.79 0.25 -22.55
N ASN A 78 24.10 0.87 -23.51
CA ASN A 78 24.57 2.07 -24.19
C ASN A 78 24.46 3.33 -23.31
N SER A 79 23.82 3.24 -22.14
CA SER A 79 23.63 4.37 -21.24
C SER A 79 24.92 4.67 -20.46
N PRO A 80 25.24 5.95 -20.17
CA PRO A 80 26.36 6.28 -19.30
C PRO A 80 26.27 5.54 -17.95
N ALA A 81 27.37 4.93 -17.51
CA ALA A 81 27.40 4.05 -16.33
C ALA A 81 26.78 4.67 -15.06
N ARG A 82 26.96 5.99 -14.87
CA ARG A 82 26.34 6.76 -13.78
C ARG A 82 24.81 6.77 -13.87
N ARG A 83 24.25 6.99 -15.05
CA ARG A 83 22.79 7.01 -15.29
C ARG A 83 22.19 5.61 -15.13
N ARG A 84 22.85 4.58 -15.66
CA ARG A 84 22.46 3.18 -15.48
C ARG A 84 22.42 2.77 -14.01
N SER A 85 23.51 3.05 -13.28
CA SER A 85 23.58 2.78 -11.84
C SER A 85 22.48 3.48 -11.05
N TYR A 86 22.16 4.73 -11.42
CA TYR A 86 21.05 5.47 -10.80
C TYR A 86 19.70 4.85 -11.14
N ALA A 87 19.46 4.52 -12.42
CA ALA A 87 18.21 3.93 -12.88
C ALA A 87 17.88 2.64 -12.12
N ILE A 88 18.85 1.74 -11.97
CA ILE A 88 18.69 0.48 -11.24
C ILE A 88 18.44 0.78 -9.75
N ARG A 89 19.37 1.45 -9.07
CA ARG A 89 19.29 1.67 -7.61
C ARG A 89 18.06 2.46 -7.19
N HIS A 90 17.69 3.50 -7.94
CA HIS A 90 16.50 4.29 -7.61
C HIS A 90 15.22 3.48 -7.84
N THR A 91 15.16 2.61 -8.86
CA THR A 91 14.00 1.73 -9.05
C THR A 91 13.89 0.75 -7.89
N SER A 92 14.99 0.06 -7.55
CA SER A 92 15.04 -0.85 -6.40
C SER A 92 14.66 -0.15 -5.09
N TYR A 93 15.13 1.08 -4.89
CA TYR A 93 14.79 1.89 -3.73
C TYR A 93 13.29 2.18 -3.61
N VAL A 94 12.62 2.65 -4.68
CA VAL A 94 11.19 3.00 -4.57
C VAL A 94 10.30 1.76 -4.35
N PHE A 95 10.68 0.60 -4.90
CA PHE A 95 10.05 -0.67 -4.55
C PHE A 95 10.25 -0.99 -3.06
N GLY A 96 11.50 -0.90 -2.58
CA GLY A 96 11.82 -1.14 -1.18
C GLY A 96 11.11 -0.19 -0.21
N GLN A 97 11.01 1.09 -0.58
CA GLN A 97 10.32 2.12 0.19
C GLN A 97 8.82 1.81 0.31
N PHE A 98 8.17 1.45 -0.80
CA PHE A 98 6.78 1.04 -0.78
C PHE A 98 6.56 -0.18 0.12
N PHE A 99 7.37 -1.24 -0.04
CA PHE A 99 7.24 -2.44 0.78
C PHE A 99 7.50 -2.19 2.26
N ALA A 100 8.48 -1.36 2.60
CA ALA A 100 8.75 -0.96 3.98
C ALA A 100 7.53 -0.28 4.61
N TRP A 101 6.91 0.68 3.92
CA TRP A 101 5.73 1.37 4.46
C TRP A 101 4.49 0.47 4.53
N VAL A 102 4.31 -0.45 3.58
CA VAL A 102 3.25 -1.47 3.66
C VAL A 102 3.47 -2.38 4.87
N HIS A 103 4.73 -2.78 5.14
CA HIS A 103 5.06 -3.61 6.29
C HIS A 103 4.89 -2.85 7.61
N ILE A 104 5.40 -1.61 7.71
CA ILE A 104 5.21 -0.75 8.89
C ILE A 104 3.72 -0.57 9.17
N LEU A 105 2.93 -0.25 8.13
CA LEU A 105 1.48 -0.15 8.26
C LEU A 105 0.94 -1.47 8.81
N ARG A 106 1.17 -2.61 8.17
CA ARG A 106 0.60 -3.90 8.62
C ARG A 106 1.04 -4.34 10.01
N HIS A 107 2.31 -4.15 10.35
CA HIS A 107 2.88 -4.55 11.64
C HIS A 107 2.31 -3.69 12.77
N ASP A 108 2.29 -2.37 12.60
CA ASP A 108 1.77 -1.46 13.62
C ASP A 108 0.23 -1.43 13.61
N THR A 109 -0.41 -1.76 12.48
CA THR A 109 -1.88 -1.76 12.35
C THR A 109 -2.55 -3.11 12.54
N GLN A 110 -1.82 -4.23 12.70
CA GLN A 110 -2.43 -5.54 12.96
C GLN A 110 -3.26 -5.56 14.26
N PHE A 111 -3.01 -4.60 15.17
CA PHE A 111 -3.83 -4.35 16.36
C PHE A 111 -4.92 -3.29 16.18
N LEU A 112 -4.95 -2.58 15.05
CA LEU A 112 -5.59 -1.27 14.94
C LEU A 112 -6.59 -1.18 13.76
N MET A 113 -6.34 -1.79 12.60
CA MET A 113 -7.35 -1.89 11.52
C MET A 113 -7.89 -3.32 11.39
N PRO A 114 -8.92 -3.72 12.14
CA PRO A 114 -9.72 -4.88 11.77
C PRO A 114 -10.20 -4.69 10.32
N PRO A 115 -10.12 -5.71 9.46
CA PRO A 115 -10.62 -5.66 8.07
C PRO A 115 -12.07 -5.17 7.94
N ASP A 116 -12.84 -5.28 9.02
CA ASP A 116 -14.26 -4.94 9.10
C ASP A 116 -14.56 -3.62 9.84
N ALA A 117 -13.54 -2.84 10.23
CA ALA A 117 -13.75 -1.60 10.98
C ALA A 117 -14.35 -0.47 10.12
N ASP A 118 -13.98 -0.40 8.83
CA ASP A 118 -14.45 0.62 7.89
C ASP A 118 -14.29 0.16 6.42
N PRO A 119 -15.24 0.48 5.50
CA PRO A 119 -15.17 0.09 4.09
C PRO A 119 -13.91 0.56 3.35
N ASN A 120 -13.36 1.74 3.67
CA ASN A 120 -12.15 2.24 3.02
C ASN A 120 -10.93 1.39 3.42
N SER A 121 -10.83 1.01 4.69
CA SER A 121 -9.77 0.14 5.20
C SER A 121 -9.81 -1.24 4.57
N LYS A 122 -11.01 -1.78 4.33
CA LYS A 122 -11.22 -3.04 3.62
C LYS A 122 -10.71 -2.96 2.18
N GLU A 123 -11.03 -1.89 1.46
CA GLU A 123 -10.60 -1.72 0.08
C GLU A 123 -9.08 -1.50 -0.04
N ILE A 124 -8.46 -0.73 0.86
CA ILE A 124 -6.99 -0.58 0.93
C ILE A 124 -6.32 -1.95 1.10
N ASN A 125 -6.80 -2.77 2.04
CA ASN A 125 -6.24 -4.10 2.29
C ASN A 125 -6.38 -5.02 1.07
N LYS A 126 -7.52 -4.95 0.37
CA LYS A 126 -7.77 -5.69 -0.86
C LYS A 126 -6.80 -5.26 -1.97
N ILE A 127 -6.64 -3.95 -2.21
CA ILE A 127 -5.71 -3.44 -3.23
C ILE A 127 -4.25 -3.84 -2.90
N LEU A 128 -3.84 -3.73 -1.64
CA LEU A 128 -2.51 -4.20 -1.20
C LEU A 128 -2.33 -5.73 -1.37
N GLY A 129 -3.42 -6.50 -1.29
CA GLY A 129 -3.45 -7.92 -1.63
C GLY A 129 -3.26 -8.16 -3.14
N ASP A 130 -4.02 -7.46 -3.97
CA ASP A 130 -3.94 -7.53 -5.43
C ASP A 130 -2.53 -7.13 -5.94
N ILE A 131 -1.91 -6.10 -5.34
CA ILE A 131 -0.53 -5.69 -5.63
C ILE A 131 0.46 -6.83 -5.34
N ARG A 132 0.36 -7.42 -4.13
CA ARG A 132 1.21 -8.55 -3.74
C ARG A 132 1.06 -9.72 -4.72
N MET A 133 -0.18 -10.04 -5.09
CA MET A 133 -0.48 -11.15 -6.01
C MET A 133 0.04 -10.88 -7.43
N THR A 134 -0.10 -9.65 -7.92
CA THR A 134 0.43 -9.24 -9.24
C THR A 134 1.94 -9.44 -9.32
N LEU A 135 2.67 -9.13 -8.24
CA LEU A 135 4.13 -9.36 -8.18
C LEU A 135 4.51 -10.83 -7.97
N LEU A 136 3.69 -11.59 -7.24
CA LEU A 136 3.93 -12.99 -6.94
C LEU A 136 3.72 -13.94 -8.13
N THR A 137 2.84 -13.57 -9.07
CA THR A 137 2.30 -14.51 -10.05
C THR A 137 3.32 -14.85 -11.16
N ASP A 138 3.45 -16.13 -11.51
CA ASP A 138 4.29 -16.66 -12.59
C ASP A 138 3.54 -16.82 -13.92
N SER A 139 2.21 -16.64 -13.91
CA SER A 139 1.34 -16.82 -15.08
C SER A 139 1.60 -15.81 -16.21
N SER A 140 2.41 -14.78 -15.98
CA SER A 140 2.91 -13.88 -17.02
C SER A 140 4.42 -14.07 -17.15
N LEU A 141 4.90 -14.20 -18.38
CA LEU A 141 6.34 -14.14 -18.71
C LEU A 141 6.92 -12.72 -18.53
N SER A 142 6.13 -11.78 -18.01
CA SER A 142 6.54 -10.41 -17.76
C SER A 142 7.53 -10.36 -16.59
N PRO A 143 8.67 -9.64 -16.71
CA PRO A 143 9.67 -9.45 -15.65
C PRO A 143 9.09 -8.82 -14.37
N PHE A 144 9.95 -8.64 -13.35
CA PHE A 144 9.60 -8.11 -12.01
C PHE A 144 8.70 -9.04 -11.18
N MET A 145 8.87 -10.35 -11.35
CA MET A 145 8.30 -11.31 -10.41
C MET A 145 9.06 -11.24 -9.10
N LEU A 146 8.33 -11.16 -7.98
CA LEU A 146 8.89 -11.19 -6.64
C LEU A 146 8.12 -12.22 -5.80
N TRP A 147 8.80 -13.23 -5.29
CA TRP A 147 8.21 -14.20 -4.39
C TRP A 147 7.78 -13.56 -3.07
N SER A 148 6.88 -14.24 -2.36
CA SER A 148 6.38 -13.72 -1.07
C SER A 148 7.51 -13.52 -0.05
N GLY A 149 8.52 -14.40 -0.05
CA GLY A 149 9.70 -14.27 0.81
C GLY A 149 10.57 -13.08 0.44
N GLU A 150 10.76 -12.81 -0.86
CA GLU A 150 11.53 -11.65 -1.34
C GLU A 150 10.83 -10.33 -1.01
N GLN A 151 9.51 -10.25 -1.25
CA GLN A 151 8.71 -9.08 -0.87
C GLN A 151 8.83 -8.79 0.64
N LEU A 152 8.80 -9.83 1.47
CA LEU A 152 8.96 -9.71 2.91
C LEU A 152 10.39 -9.29 3.30
N ALA A 153 11.41 -9.97 2.78
CA ALA A 153 12.80 -9.65 3.06
C ALA A 153 13.14 -8.20 2.66
N ILE A 154 12.74 -7.77 1.46
CA ILE A 154 12.89 -6.38 1.00
C ILE A 154 12.21 -5.41 1.99
N SER A 155 11.01 -5.74 2.47
CA SER A 155 10.29 -4.89 3.42
C SER A 155 11.04 -4.74 4.75
N GLU A 156 11.62 -5.82 5.27
CA GLU A 156 12.32 -5.84 6.56
C GLU A 156 13.67 -5.14 6.49
N ILE A 157 14.47 -5.42 5.46
CA ILE A 157 15.83 -4.83 5.32
C ILE A 157 15.80 -3.33 5.03
N MET A 158 14.66 -2.81 4.56
CA MET A 158 14.44 -1.39 4.28
C MET A 158 13.95 -0.62 5.51
N ILE A 159 13.59 -1.29 6.60
CA ILE A 159 13.14 -0.66 7.84
C ILE A 159 14.33 -0.34 8.74
N VAL A 160 14.36 0.89 9.25
CA VAL A 160 15.31 1.36 10.26
C VAL A 160 14.53 1.70 11.53
N ARG A 161 15.05 1.26 12.68
CA ARG A 161 14.53 1.58 14.01
C ARG A 161 15.49 2.57 14.66
N ASP A 162 14.99 3.73 15.05
CA ASP A 162 15.83 4.70 15.77
C ASP A 162 16.14 4.17 17.18
N THR A 163 17.42 4.19 17.57
CA THR A 163 17.94 3.54 18.78
C THR A 163 17.82 4.38 20.05
N LYS A 164 17.01 5.44 20.05
CA LYS A 164 16.75 6.20 21.28
C LYS A 164 15.79 5.40 22.17
N GLU A 165 16.23 5.15 23.41
CA GLU A 165 15.52 4.38 24.44
C GLU A 165 14.05 4.83 24.56
N ASP A 166 13.16 3.84 24.70
CA ASP A 166 11.69 3.91 24.68
C ASP A 166 11.02 4.23 23.33
N GLY A 167 10.78 3.17 22.54
CA GLY A 167 9.77 3.20 21.48
C GLY A 167 10.17 3.91 20.18
N GLY A 168 11.46 3.82 19.81
CA GLY A 168 12.03 4.45 18.62
C GLY A 168 11.15 4.36 17.36
N GLN A 169 10.98 5.50 16.68
CA GLN A 169 10.15 5.60 15.49
C GLN A 169 10.67 4.67 14.39
N VAL A 170 9.77 3.85 13.86
CA VAL A 170 10.05 2.99 12.71
C VAL A 170 9.94 3.84 11.44
N ARG A 171 10.96 3.78 10.59
CA ARG A 171 11.02 4.54 9.34
C ARG A 171 11.67 3.74 8.22
N CYS A 172 11.33 4.09 6.99
CA CYS A 172 12.07 3.60 5.82
C CYS A 172 13.49 4.16 5.82
N MET A 173 14.46 3.34 5.41
CA MET A 173 15.82 3.73 5.10
C MET A 173 15.82 4.84 4.03
N GLY A 174 16.68 5.85 4.19
CA GLY A 174 16.84 6.91 3.19
C GLY A 174 17.68 6.46 1.98
N PHE A 175 17.45 7.07 0.82
CA PHE A 175 18.11 6.70 -0.45
C PHE A 175 19.64 6.78 -0.42
N ALA A 176 20.21 7.75 0.30
CA ALA A 176 21.67 7.86 0.43
C ALA A 176 22.28 6.65 1.15
N THR A 177 21.66 6.25 2.28
CA THR A 177 22.05 5.06 3.05
C THR A 177 21.81 3.78 2.24
N PHE A 178 20.69 3.69 1.52
CA PHE A 178 20.43 2.61 0.57
C PHE A 178 21.55 2.47 -0.46
N CYS A 179 21.99 3.58 -1.07
CA CYS A 179 23.07 3.58 -2.05
C CYS A 179 24.43 3.18 -1.46
N GLN A 180 24.68 3.48 -0.19
CA GLN A 180 25.89 3.04 0.51
C GLN A 180 25.84 1.53 0.77
N ARG A 181 24.73 1.03 1.32
CA ARG A 181 24.52 -0.39 1.60
C ARG A 181 24.55 -1.23 0.32
N TRP A 182 23.90 -0.78 -0.75
CA TRP A 182 23.95 -1.40 -2.08
C TRP A 182 25.37 -1.67 -2.59
N LYS A 183 26.33 -0.80 -2.26
CA LYS A 183 27.73 -0.96 -2.67
C LYS A 183 28.54 -1.84 -1.73
N ALA A 184 28.18 -1.84 -0.45
CA ALA A 184 28.96 -2.49 0.61
C ALA A 184 28.53 -3.93 0.87
N ASP A 185 27.27 -4.27 0.59
CA ASP A 185 26.62 -5.51 1.02
C ASP A 185 25.98 -6.19 -0.21
N GLU A 186 26.59 -7.29 -0.65
CA GLU A 186 26.12 -8.04 -1.83
C GLU A 186 24.85 -8.83 -1.55
N GLU A 187 24.67 -9.33 -0.31
CA GLU A 187 23.45 -10.04 0.10
C GLU A 187 22.26 -9.08 0.12
N PHE A 188 22.46 -7.85 0.61
CA PHE A 188 21.45 -6.79 0.52
C PHE A 188 21.05 -6.51 -0.94
N ARG A 189 22.04 -6.42 -1.84
CA ARG A 189 21.80 -6.17 -3.27
C ARG A 189 21.04 -7.34 -3.92
N ALA A 190 21.34 -8.58 -3.54
CA ALA A 190 20.76 -9.79 -4.13
C ALA A 190 19.23 -9.84 -4.00
N TRP A 191 18.65 -9.32 -2.90
CA TRP A 191 17.20 -9.23 -2.73
C TRP A 191 16.49 -8.39 -3.80
N PHE A 192 17.22 -7.50 -4.49
CA PHE A 192 16.68 -6.65 -5.55
C PHE A 192 17.01 -7.16 -6.96
N ALA A 193 17.61 -8.35 -7.09
CA ALA A 193 17.99 -8.92 -8.38
C ALA A 193 16.81 -9.02 -9.38
N PRO A 194 15.59 -9.42 -8.99
CA PRO A 194 14.48 -9.50 -9.94
C PRO A 194 14.07 -8.14 -10.53
N ILE A 195 14.33 -7.04 -9.81
CA ILE A 195 14.09 -5.66 -10.29
C ILE A 195 15.20 -5.24 -11.26
N GLU A 196 16.46 -5.58 -10.95
CA GLU A 196 17.60 -5.29 -11.83
C GLU A 196 17.50 -6.07 -13.15
N GLU A 197 17.23 -7.37 -13.08
CA GLU A 197 17.01 -8.25 -14.23
C GLU A 197 15.81 -7.79 -15.05
N GLY A 198 14.72 -7.40 -14.39
CA GLY A 198 13.54 -6.90 -15.06
C GLY A 198 13.81 -5.60 -15.84
N LEU A 199 14.58 -4.68 -15.28
CA LEU A 199 15.03 -3.48 -16.01
C LEU A 199 15.93 -3.83 -17.18
N ALA A 200 16.79 -4.84 -17.04
CA ALA A 200 17.65 -5.29 -18.13
C ALA A 200 16.83 -5.83 -19.31
N VAL A 201 15.82 -6.67 -19.05
CA VAL A 201 14.87 -7.18 -20.08
C VAL A 201 14.13 -6.03 -20.77
N LEU A 202 13.62 -5.07 -19.99
CA LEU A 202 12.92 -3.90 -20.56
C LEU A 202 13.86 -2.92 -21.30
N SER A 203 15.18 -3.04 -21.10
CA SER A 203 16.16 -2.20 -21.80
C SER A 203 16.51 -2.72 -23.20
N THR A 204 16.18 -3.98 -23.50
CA THR A 204 16.49 -4.63 -24.77
C THR A 204 15.25 -4.96 -25.60
N SER A 205 14.07 -5.03 -24.98
CA SER A 205 12.81 -5.34 -25.64
C SER A 205 11.80 -4.19 -25.52
N THR A 206 11.15 -3.86 -26.64
CA THR A 206 10.01 -2.94 -26.70
C THR A 206 8.67 -3.66 -26.72
N GLU A 207 8.65 -4.97 -26.47
CA GLU A 207 7.42 -5.75 -26.47
C GLU A 207 6.54 -5.38 -25.28
N ASN A 208 5.28 -5.03 -25.57
CA ASN A 208 4.30 -4.69 -24.55
C ASN A 208 4.08 -5.81 -23.53
N ALA A 209 4.22 -7.07 -23.94
CA ALA A 209 4.10 -8.26 -23.09
C ALA A 209 5.04 -8.20 -21.88
N ASN A 210 6.25 -7.64 -22.05
CA ASN A 210 7.23 -7.52 -20.97
C ASN A 210 6.83 -6.43 -19.95
N SER A 211 5.92 -5.53 -20.30
CA SER A 211 5.47 -4.44 -19.42
C SER A 211 4.11 -4.69 -18.76
N GLU A 212 3.41 -5.79 -19.07
CA GLU A 212 2.05 -6.07 -18.56
C GLU A 212 1.98 -6.07 -17.02
N ARG A 213 2.95 -6.71 -16.34
CA ARG A 213 2.99 -6.75 -14.88
C ARG A 213 3.11 -5.36 -14.29
N LEU A 214 4.00 -4.53 -14.85
CA LEU A 214 4.20 -3.17 -14.40
C LEU A 214 3.00 -2.25 -14.72
N GLN A 215 2.31 -2.47 -15.85
CA GLN A 215 1.08 -1.76 -16.19
C GLN A 215 -0.02 -2.05 -15.17
N SER A 216 -0.28 -3.32 -14.88
CA SER A 216 -1.27 -3.74 -13.88
C SER A 216 -0.91 -3.20 -12.50
N LEU A 217 0.36 -3.32 -12.11
CA LEU A 217 0.85 -2.78 -10.85
C LEU A 217 0.68 -1.26 -10.76
N GLN A 218 0.98 -0.52 -11.82
CA GLN A 218 0.79 0.93 -11.87
C GLN A 218 -0.68 1.30 -11.68
N HIS A 219 -1.60 0.60 -12.33
CA HIS A 219 -3.04 0.82 -12.16
C HIS A 219 -3.51 0.56 -10.74
N LEU A 220 -3.01 -0.51 -10.10
CA LEU A 220 -3.35 -0.83 -8.71
C LEU A 220 -2.78 0.20 -7.73
N LEU A 221 -1.59 0.75 -7.99
CA LEU A 221 -1.01 1.83 -7.18
C LEU A 221 -1.80 3.13 -7.33
N VAL A 222 -2.33 3.42 -8.53
CA VAL A 222 -3.26 4.55 -8.74
C VAL A 222 -4.54 4.35 -7.93
N ASP A 223 -5.16 3.16 -8.00
CA ASP A 223 -6.34 2.84 -7.18
C ASP A 223 -6.02 3.01 -5.68
N LEU A 224 -4.84 2.55 -5.24
CA LEU A 224 -4.41 2.73 -3.85
C LEU A 224 -4.29 4.22 -3.47
N LEU A 225 -3.71 5.06 -4.34
CA LEU A 225 -3.61 6.50 -4.11
C LEU A 225 -4.98 7.14 -3.95
N GLU A 226 -5.96 6.79 -4.78
CA GLU A 226 -7.34 7.30 -4.67
C GLU A 226 -7.95 7.05 -3.28
N HIS A 227 -7.63 5.92 -2.65
CA HIS A 227 -8.08 5.58 -1.30
C HIS A 227 -7.23 6.24 -0.18
N LEU A 228 -5.95 6.50 -0.45
CA LEU A 228 -5.04 7.13 0.50
C LEU A 228 -5.14 8.66 0.51
N THR A 229 -5.60 9.31 -0.54
CA THR A 229 -5.71 10.79 -0.60
C THR A 229 -7.13 11.26 -0.22
N GLU A 230 -7.34 11.68 1.03
CA GLU A 230 -8.63 12.28 1.46
C GLU A 230 -8.76 13.76 1.03
N HIS A 231 -7.64 14.41 0.67
CA HIS A 231 -7.56 15.87 0.45
C HIS A 231 -6.72 16.31 -0.76
N ARG A 232 -6.24 15.39 -1.61
CA ARG A 232 -5.41 15.76 -2.76
C ARG A 232 -6.23 15.67 -4.06
N SER A 233 -6.12 16.67 -4.92
CA SER A 233 -6.77 16.67 -6.23
C SER A 233 -6.28 15.47 -7.03
N THR A 234 -7.19 14.62 -7.51
CA THR A 234 -6.90 13.45 -8.34
C THR A 234 -6.41 13.82 -9.74
N SER A 235 -6.41 15.12 -10.08
CA SER A 235 -6.01 15.66 -11.39
C SER A 235 -4.56 15.37 -11.78
N ASP A 236 -3.70 15.04 -10.82
CA ASP A 236 -2.26 14.83 -11.04
C ASP A 236 -1.88 13.34 -11.06
N ILE A 237 -2.85 12.42 -10.91
CA ILE A 237 -2.59 10.98 -10.87
C ILE A 237 -2.56 10.42 -12.30
N PHE A 238 -1.37 10.21 -12.84
CA PHE A 238 -1.18 9.62 -14.16
C PHE A 238 -1.46 8.12 -14.12
N ARG A 239 -2.35 7.63 -14.99
CA ARG A 239 -2.58 6.20 -15.24
C ARG A 239 -2.05 5.86 -16.63
N CYS A 240 -1.33 4.75 -16.77
CA CYS A 240 -0.88 4.32 -18.10
C CYS A 240 -2.08 3.92 -18.97
N LEU A 241 -2.02 4.22 -20.27
CA LEU A 241 -3.14 4.05 -21.20
C LEU A 241 -3.45 2.58 -21.53
N VAL A 242 -2.46 1.70 -21.36
CA VAL A 242 -2.56 0.29 -21.71
C VAL A 242 -2.63 -0.54 -20.43
N ALA A 243 -3.59 -1.45 -20.36
CA ALA A 243 -3.72 -2.42 -19.29
C ALA A 243 -3.78 -3.83 -19.89
N PRO A 244 -3.18 -4.84 -19.24
CA PRO A 244 -3.38 -6.22 -19.65
C PRO A 244 -4.83 -6.66 -19.42
N ILE A 245 -5.28 -7.68 -20.16
CA ILE A 245 -6.62 -8.26 -20.05
C ILE A 245 -6.89 -8.79 -18.64
N TRP A 246 -5.86 -9.19 -17.91
CA TRP A 246 -5.99 -9.73 -16.55
C TRP A 246 -5.86 -8.65 -15.46
N CYS A 247 -5.74 -7.36 -15.82
CA CYS A 247 -5.64 -6.26 -14.85
C CYS A 247 -6.86 -6.22 -13.92
N SER A 248 -6.61 -6.29 -12.61
CA SER A 248 -7.65 -6.33 -11.57
C SER A 248 -8.02 -4.95 -11.01
N CYS A 249 -7.52 -3.86 -11.61
CA CYS A 249 -7.84 -2.51 -11.16
C CYS A 249 -9.32 -2.18 -11.36
N LYS A 250 -9.82 -1.20 -10.60
CA LYS A 250 -11.22 -0.77 -10.58
C LYS A 250 -11.72 -0.42 -11.98
N GLN A 251 -10.98 0.41 -12.72
CA GLN A 251 -11.38 0.87 -14.05
C GLN A 251 -11.43 -0.27 -15.08
N CYS A 252 -10.45 -1.18 -15.06
CA CYS A 252 -10.41 -2.32 -15.97
C CYS A 252 -11.53 -3.33 -15.68
N LYS A 253 -11.82 -3.62 -14.40
CA LYS A 253 -12.94 -4.47 -14.00
C LYS A 253 -14.28 -3.93 -14.50
N THR A 254 -14.55 -2.63 -14.29
CA THR A 254 -15.79 -2.00 -14.78
C THR A 254 -15.90 -2.08 -16.31
N GLY A 255 -14.81 -1.81 -17.03
CA GLY A 255 -14.79 -1.92 -18.49
C GLY A 255 -15.07 -3.34 -19.01
N GLN A 256 -14.54 -4.38 -18.33
CA GLN A 256 -14.78 -5.78 -18.69
C GLN A 256 -16.22 -6.21 -18.45
N GLU A 257 -16.82 -5.78 -17.33
CA GLU A 257 -18.21 -6.08 -17.00
C GLU A 257 -19.17 -5.42 -18.01
N SER A 258 -18.92 -4.16 -18.38
CA SER A 258 -19.69 -3.46 -19.42
C SER A 258 -19.57 -4.15 -20.78
N ALA A 259 -18.35 -4.50 -21.21
CA ALA A 259 -18.13 -5.20 -22.47
C ALA A 259 -18.79 -6.60 -22.50
N MET A 260 -18.79 -7.32 -21.38
CA MET A 260 -19.46 -8.62 -21.26
C MET A 260 -20.99 -8.47 -21.26
N GLY A 261 -21.52 -7.39 -20.66
CA GLY A 261 -22.94 -7.01 -20.72
C GLY A 261 -23.41 -6.75 -22.15
N GLU A 262 -22.68 -5.92 -22.90
CA GLU A 262 -22.98 -5.62 -24.30
C GLU A 262 -22.90 -6.85 -25.21
N ARG A 263 -21.94 -7.75 -24.97
CA ARG A 263 -21.81 -9.00 -25.74
C ARG A 263 -22.99 -9.94 -25.49
N LYS A 264 -23.51 -10.00 -24.25
CA LYS A 264 -24.73 -10.74 -23.91
C LYS A 264 -25.98 -10.11 -24.51
N GLU A 265 -26.05 -8.78 -24.63
CA GLU A 265 -27.17 -8.10 -25.31
C GLU A 265 -27.12 -8.31 -26.82
N ARG A 266 -25.98 -8.11 -27.49
CA ARG A 266 -25.84 -8.39 -28.93
C ARG A 266 -26.13 -9.84 -29.29
N GLY A 267 -25.72 -10.80 -28.45
CA GLY A 267 -26.10 -12.22 -28.61
C GLY A 267 -27.60 -12.47 -28.41
N ARG A 268 -28.27 -11.70 -27.54
CA ARG A 268 -29.72 -11.78 -27.31
C ARG A 268 -30.56 -11.19 -28.45
N TYR A 269 -30.01 -10.31 -29.29
CA TYR A 269 -30.71 -9.76 -30.47
C TYR A 269 -30.25 -10.37 -31.79
N ALA A 270 -29.22 -11.24 -31.79
CA ALA A 270 -28.67 -11.86 -33.00
C ALA A 270 -29.65 -12.79 -33.75
N TRP A 271 -30.72 -13.26 -33.09
CA TRP A 271 -31.79 -14.04 -33.74
C TRP A 271 -32.86 -13.17 -34.42
N LEU A 272 -32.93 -11.87 -34.13
CA LEU A 272 -33.89 -10.94 -34.74
C LEU A 272 -33.41 -10.37 -36.08
N THR A 273 -32.12 -10.53 -36.41
CA THR A 273 -31.50 -9.98 -37.63
C THR A 273 -31.16 -11.03 -38.69
N ARG A 274 -31.49 -12.30 -38.48
CA ARG A 274 -31.46 -13.33 -39.54
C ARG A 274 -32.76 -13.25 -40.35
N LYS A 275 -32.75 -12.47 -41.43
CA LYS A 275 -33.69 -12.60 -42.55
C LYS A 275 -33.00 -13.30 -43.70
#